data_AF-A0AAQ3K2C0-F1
#
_entry.id   AF-A0AAQ3K2C0-F1
#
_cell.length_a   1.000
_cell.length_b   1.000
_cell.length_c   1.000
_cell.angle_alpha   90.00
_cell.angle_beta   90.00
_cell.angle_gamma   90.00
#
_symmetry.space_group_name_H-M   'P 1'
#
loop_
_entity.id
_entity.type
_entity.pdbx_description
1 polymer ?
#
loop_
_entity_poly.entity_id
_entity_poly.type
_entity_poly.pdbx_seq_one_letter_code
_entity_poly.pdbx_strand_id
1 'polypeptide(L)' 'MDELVFEELGFRSLCVADSPSLVHLYEARRRHSRSQYSLVVDCGFSFTHAAPEVHNFTLNYGIRCLDLCGKALTN' A
#
# COMPACT_ATOMS: atom_id res chain seq x y z
N MET A 1 -17.18 6.28 -1.56
CA MET A 1 -16.02 6.67 -2.40
C MET A 1 -16.46 6.65 -3.85
N ASP A 2 -17.08 5.56 -4.29
CA ASP A 2 -17.69 5.43 -5.62
C ASP A 2 -18.71 6.54 -5.94
N GLU A 3 -19.64 6.86 -5.03
CA GLU A 3 -20.63 7.94 -5.20
C GLU A 3 -19.96 9.29 -5.50
N LEU A 4 -18.99 9.71 -4.68
CA LEU A 4 -18.18 10.90 -4.90
C LEU A 4 -17.47 10.86 -6.27
N VAL A 5 -16.85 9.74 -6.63
CA VAL A 5 -16.05 9.62 -7.87
C VAL A 5 -16.92 9.66 -9.12
N PHE A 6 -18.07 8.98 -9.11
CA PHE A 6 -18.91 8.81 -10.30
C PHE A 6 -20.01 9.86 -10.41
N GLU A 7 -20.70 10.17 -9.31
CA GLU A 7 -21.86 11.07 -9.32
C GLU A 7 -21.46 12.53 -9.15
N GLU A 8 -20.58 12.82 -8.19
CA GLU A 8 -20.19 14.20 -7.90
C GLU A 8 -19.03 14.67 -8.80
N LEU A 9 -18.01 13.84 -9.01
CA LEU A 9 -16.84 14.19 -9.83
C LEU A 9 -16.98 13.79 -11.31
N GLY A 10 -17.94 12.94 -11.68
CA GLY A 10 -18.23 12.59 -13.07
C GLY A 10 -17.16 11.77 -13.80
N PHE A 11 -16.30 11.04 -13.08
CA PHE A 11 -15.31 10.16 -13.72
C PHE A 11 -15.98 8.97 -14.41
N ARG A 12 -15.36 8.45 -15.48
CA ARG A 12 -15.91 7.32 -16.26
C ARG A 12 -15.53 5.94 -15.70
N SER A 13 -14.48 5.89 -14.89
CA SER A 13 -13.92 4.63 -14.38
C SER A 13 -13.04 4.90 -13.16
N LEU A 14 -12.98 3.95 -12.23
CA LEU A 14 -12.12 3.96 -11.04
C LEU A 14 -11.30 2.67 -10.98
N CYS A 15 -10.03 2.77 -10.60
CA CYS A 15 -9.17 1.63 -10.30
C CYS A 15 -8.71 1.74 -8.84
N VAL A 16 -9.05 0.75 -8.02
CA VAL A 16 -8.59 0.64 -6.63
C VAL A 16 -7.52 -0.44 -6.57
N ALA A 17 -6.38 -0.11 -5.98
CA ALA A 17 -5.24 -1.01 -5.87
C ALA A 17 -4.63 -0.95 -4.47
N ASP A 18 -4.09 -2.09 -4.03
CA ASP A 18 -3.36 -2.17 -2.78
C ASP A 18 -1.97 -1.53 -2.93
N SER A 19 -1.66 -0.57 -2.06
CA SER A 19 -0.40 0.19 -2.13
C SER A 19 0.84 -0.71 -1.97
N PRO A 20 0.91 -1.61 -0.97
CA PRO A 20 1.99 -2.61 -0.85
C PRO A 20 2.24 -3.42 -2.13
N SER A 21 1.19 -3.96 -2.75
CA SER A 21 1.32 -4.72 -3.99
C SER A 21 1.92 -3.89 -5.14
N LEU A 22 1.51 -2.62 -5.28
CA LEU A 22 2.04 -1.74 -6.31
C LEU A 22 3.54 -1.45 -6.09
N VAL A 23 3.95 -1.19 -4.86
CA VAL A 23 5.36 -0.93 -4.50
C VAL A 23 6.19 -2.19 -4.71
N HIS A 24 5.70 -3.36 -4.31
CA HIS A 24 6.36 -4.64 -4.54
C HIS A 24 6.64 -4.89 -6.02
N LEU A 25 5.62 -4.75 -6.87
CA LEU A 25 5.75 -4.94 -8.32
C LEU A 25 6.69 -3.91 -8.95
N TYR A 26 6.58 -2.65 -8.54
CA TYR A 26 7.45 -1.57 -9.02
C TYR A 26 8.92 -1.86 -8.68
N GLU A 27 9.22 -2.21 -7.43
CA GLU A 27 10.59 -2.46 -6.99
C GLU A 27 11.16 -3.76 -7.53
N ALA A 28 10.35 -4.81 -7.66
CA ALA A 28 10.74 -6.06 -8.31
C ALA A 28 11.18 -5.79 -9.76
N ARG A 29 10.41 -4.98 -10.49
CA ARG A 29 10.72 -4.59 -11.87
C ARG A 29 11.95 -3.70 -11.94
N ARG A 30 12.05 -2.70 -11.06
CA ARG A 30 13.16 -1.72 -11.04
C ARG A 30 14.50 -2.36 -10.70
N ARG A 31 14.52 -3.33 -9.79
CA ARG A 31 15.74 -4.01 -9.34
C ARG A 31 16.08 -5.26 -10.15
N HIS A 32 15.31 -5.59 -11.20
CA HIS A 32 15.37 -6.86 -11.91
C HIS A 32 15.39 -8.07 -10.94
N SER A 33 14.71 -7.94 -9.82
CA SER A 33 14.71 -8.95 -8.77
C SER A 33 13.75 -10.06 -9.16
N ARG A 34 14.20 -11.31 -9.00
CA ARG A 34 13.34 -12.49 -9.12
C ARG A 34 12.67 -12.85 -7.78
N SER A 35 12.90 -12.07 -6.72
CA SER A 35 12.30 -12.32 -5.41
C SER A 35 10.78 -12.27 -5.53
N GLN A 36 10.13 -13.33 -5.10
CA GLN A 36 8.68 -13.43 -4.98
C GLN A 36 8.18 -12.96 -3.62
N TYR A 37 9.07 -12.42 -2.79
CA TYR A 37 8.79 -12.09 -1.40
C TYR A 37 9.35 -10.72 -1.05
N SER A 38 8.59 -9.93 -0.33
CA SER A 38 9.08 -8.71 0.30
C SER A 38 8.26 -8.36 1.53
N LEU A 39 8.82 -7.50 2.39
CA LEU A 39 8.07 -6.80 3.41
C LEU A 39 8.03 -5.33 3.04
N VAL A 40 6.84 -4.80 2.74
CA VAL A 40 6.66 -3.37 2.50
C VAL A 40 6.39 -2.70 3.83
N VAL A 41 7.19 -1.69 4.17
CA VAL A 41 6.98 -0.86 5.36
C VAL A 41 6.65 0.55 4.91
N ASP A 42 5.40 0.94 5.10
CA ASP A 42 4.87 2.26 4.74
C ASP A 42 4.68 3.11 6.01
N CYS A 43 5.52 4.13 6.14
CA CYS A 43 5.51 5.08 7.26
C CYS A 43 4.73 6.32 6.84
N GLY A 44 3.41 6.33 7.08
CA GLY A 44 2.52 7.43 6.72
C GLY A 44 2.53 8.58 7.75
N PHE A 45 1.57 9.50 7.65
CA PHE A 45 1.43 10.54 8.68
C PHE A 45 0.85 9.96 9.99
N SER A 46 -0.22 9.18 9.90
CA SER A 46 -0.95 8.70 11.08
C SER A 46 -0.46 7.35 11.62
N PHE A 47 -0.08 6.44 10.73
CA PHE A 47 0.23 5.05 11.06
C PHE A 47 1.45 4.56 10.27
N THR A 48 2.12 3.55 10.82
CA THR A 48 3.11 2.76 10.09
C THR A 48 2.54 1.38 9.81
N HIS A 49 2.46 0.99 8.54
CA HIS A 49 1.99 -0.33 8.11
C HIS A 49 3.16 -1.19 7.64
N ALA A 50 3.23 -2.43 8.12
CA ALA A 50 4.14 -3.45 7.60
C ALA A 50 3.30 -4.56 6.96
N ALA A 51 3.40 -4.67 5.63
CA ALA A 51 2.62 -5.58 4.80
C ALA A 51 3.55 -6.59 4.09
N PRO A 52 3.49 -7.88 4.46
CA PRO A 52 4.24 -8.92 3.78
C PRO A 52 3.59 -9.29 2.45
N GLU A 53 4.40 -9.34 1.40
CA GLU A 53 4.06 -9.69 0.03
C GLU A 53 4.65 -11.05 -0.31
N VAL A 54 3.80 -11.96 -0.81
CA VAL A 54 4.16 -13.31 -1.21
C VAL A 54 3.54 -13.64 -2.56
N HIS A 55 4.38 -13.90 -3.55
CA HIS A 55 3.97 -14.19 -4.94
C HIS A 55 3.03 -13.12 -5.53
N ASN A 56 3.33 -11.84 -5.31
CA ASN A 56 2.50 -10.69 -5.71
C ASN A 56 1.13 -10.59 -5.00
N PHE A 57 0.99 -11.25 -3.84
CA PHE A 57 -0.19 -11.11 -2.99
C PHE A 57 0.20 -10.63 -1.60
N THR A 58 -0.52 -9.62 -1.12
CA THR A 58 -0.46 -9.16 0.27
C THR A 58 -1.04 -10.23 1.21
N LEU A 59 -0.26 -10.67 2.20
CA LEU A 59 -0.76 -11.58 3.22
C LEU A 59 -1.50 -10.79 4.31
N ASN A 60 -2.82 -10.64 4.14
CA ASN A 60 -3.67 -9.82 5.01
C ASN A 60 -3.54 -10.13 6.51
N TYR A 61 -3.45 -11.41 6.88
CA TYR A 61 -3.31 -11.82 8.29
C TYR A 61 -1.90 -11.53 8.87
N GLY A 62 -0.92 -11.25 8.01
CA GLY A 62 0.43 -10.88 8.39
C GLY A 62 0.66 -9.37 8.48
N ILE A 63 -0.35 -8.56 8.14
CA ILE A 63 -0.23 -7.10 8.21
C ILE A 63 -0.13 -6.66 9.67
N ARG A 64 0.82 -5.78 9.94
CA ARG A 64 0.99 -5.14 11.24
C ARG A 64 0.85 -3.63 11.09
N CYS A 65 0.04 -3.03 11.96
CA CYS A 65 -0.12 -1.59 12.05
C CYS A 65 0.45 -1.10 13.39
N LEU A 66 1.19 -0.01 13.35
CA LEU A 66 1.69 0.71 14.50
C LEU A 66 1.08 2.11 14.53
N ASP A 67 0.48 2.47 15.66
CA ASP A 67 -0.14 3.78 15.94
C ASP A 67 0.89 4.87 16.26
N LEU A 68 2.03 4.83 15.57
CA LEU A 68 3.12 5.78 15.72
C LEU A 68 3.73 6.06 14.36
N CYS A 69 3.66 7.32 13.93
CA CYS A 69 4.40 7.80 12.78
C CYS A 69 4.50 9.33 12.77
N GLY A 70 4.49 9.97 11.58
CA GLY A 70 4.75 11.40 11.38
C GLY A 70 4.03 12.34 12.34
N LYS A 71 2.78 12.08 12.69
CA LYS A 71 2.02 12.85 13.68
C LYS A 71 2.74 12.94 15.03
N ALA A 72 3.38 11.87 15.48
CA ALA A 72 4.13 11.85 16.72
C ALA A 72 5.50 12.55 16.62
N LEU A 73 6.03 12.74 15.41
CA LEU A 73 7.27 13.48 15.17
C LEU A 73 7.04 14.99 15.09
N THR A 74 5.79 15.42 14.93
CA THR A 74 5.43 16.83 14.73
C THR A 74 4.60 17.44 15.88
N ASN A 75 4.33 16.68 16.94
CA ASN A 75 3.67 17.17 18.16
C ASN A 75 4.71 17.42 19.26
#